data_AF-A0A962TBA6-F1
#
_entry.id   AF-A0A962TBA6-F1
#
_cell.length_a   1.000
_cell.length_b   1.000
_cell.length_c   1.000
_cell.angle_alpha   90.00
_cell.angle_beta   90.00
_cell.angle_gamma   90.00
#
_symmetry.space_group_name_H-M   'P 1'
#
loop_
_entity.id
_entity.type
_entity.pdbx_description
1 polymer ?
#
loop_
_entity_poly.entity_id
_entity_poly.type
_entity_poly.pdbx_seq_one_letter_code
_entity_poly.pdbx_strand_id
1 'polypeptide(L)'
;MDSTSIELPGSRISAVDVDGDTIRVVFEPAYLVKTMTGSVERTRWWQNGALVFEGARLDEDDPMPKLPAECAGGDVGENVYTYRDMIPVPLVSQGSAHCALKVDGAVIRIDATGVRLDLDGVPKYIEHLRPA
;
A
#
# COMPACT_ATOMS: atom_id res chain seq x y z
N MET A 1 6.80 16.04 -13.06
CA MET A 1 7.64 15.34 -12.09
C MET A 1 7.29 13.87 -12.22
N ASP A 2 8.29 13.01 -12.34
CA ASP A 2 8.04 11.58 -12.51
C ASP A 2 7.39 11.08 -11.23
N SER A 3 6.32 10.29 -11.36
CA SER A 3 5.58 9.76 -10.22
C SER A 3 5.65 8.25 -10.22
N THR A 4 5.80 7.68 -9.03
CA THR A 4 5.67 6.24 -8.81
C THR A 4 4.62 6.03 -7.74
N SER A 5 3.76 5.04 -7.95
CA SER A 5 2.74 4.63 -7.00
C SER A 5 2.59 3.12 -6.97
N ILE A 6 2.24 2.56 -5.83
CA ILE A 6 1.68 1.21 -5.76
C ILE A 6 0.21 1.28 -6.16
N GLU A 7 -0.26 0.38 -7.01
CA GLU A 7 -1.69 0.10 -7.23
C GLU A 7 -2.15 -0.89 -6.17
N LEU A 8 -3.10 -0.48 -5.31
CA LEU A 8 -3.65 -1.39 -4.30
C LEU A 8 -4.44 -2.53 -4.95
N PRO A 9 -5.35 -2.29 -5.91
CA PRO A 9 -6.03 -3.37 -6.63
C PRO A 9 -5.03 -4.29 -7.33
N GLY A 10 -5.17 -5.59 -7.09
CA GLY A 10 -4.31 -6.63 -7.66
C GLY A 10 -3.02 -6.88 -6.88
N SER A 11 -2.54 -5.93 -6.06
CA SER A 11 -1.44 -6.21 -5.12
C SER A 11 -1.86 -7.27 -4.10
N ARG A 12 -0.93 -8.07 -3.60
CA ARG A 12 -1.23 -9.17 -2.67
C ARG A 12 -0.73 -8.86 -1.28
N ILE A 13 -1.63 -8.87 -0.30
CA ILE A 13 -1.26 -8.77 1.11
C ILE A 13 -0.93 -10.17 1.60
N SER A 14 0.33 -10.38 2.02
CA SER A 14 0.81 -11.69 2.47
C SER A 14 0.63 -11.90 3.97
N ALA A 15 0.80 -10.84 4.75
CA ALA A 15 0.69 -10.86 6.21
C ALA A 15 0.32 -9.48 6.76
N VAL A 16 -0.23 -9.50 7.98
CA VAL A 16 -0.35 -8.32 8.85
C VAL A 16 0.36 -8.68 10.15
N ASP A 17 1.56 -8.14 10.34
CA ASP A 17 2.38 -8.41 11.52
C ASP A 17 2.15 -7.30 12.55
N VAL A 18 1.87 -7.69 13.80
CA VAL A 18 1.67 -6.77 14.92
C VAL A 18 2.79 -7.00 15.94
N ASP A 19 3.57 -5.96 16.21
CA ASP A 19 4.64 -5.96 17.21
C ASP A 19 4.52 -4.70 18.08
N GLY A 20 3.95 -4.86 19.28
CA GLY A 20 3.65 -3.75 20.18
C GLY A 20 2.68 -2.75 19.54
N ASP A 21 3.14 -1.52 19.35
CA ASP A 21 2.42 -0.42 18.70
C ASP A 21 2.82 -0.24 17.23
N THR A 22 3.54 -1.20 16.65
CA THR A 22 3.91 -1.21 15.24
C THR A 22 3.11 -2.26 14.50
N ILE A 23 2.43 -1.86 13.42
CA ILE A 23 1.70 -2.78 12.54
C ILE A 23 2.29 -2.71 11.14
N ARG A 24 2.62 -3.87 10.57
CA ARG A 24 3.17 -4.00 9.21
C ARG A 24 2.18 -4.74 8.33
N VAL A 25 1.70 -4.07 7.27
CA VAL A 25 0.92 -4.71 6.20
C VAL A 25 1.89 -5.08 5.09
N VAL A 26 2.16 -6.38 4.93
CA VAL A 26 3.18 -6.89 4.01
C VAL A 26 2.57 -7.18 2.64
N PHE A 27 3.22 -6.69 1.59
CA PHE A 27 2.84 -6.89 0.20
C PHE A 27 3.84 -7.81 -0.51
N GLU A 28 3.34 -8.93 -1.04
CA GLU A 28 4.12 -9.90 -1.83
C GLU A 28 3.28 -10.50 -2.96
N PRO A 29 3.20 -9.84 -4.15
CA PRO A 29 3.87 -8.59 -4.51
C PRO A 29 3.00 -7.33 -4.31
N ALA A 30 3.65 -6.16 -4.25
CA ALA A 30 3.05 -4.87 -4.61
C ALA A 30 3.32 -4.54 -6.09
N TYR A 31 2.30 -4.05 -6.80
CA TYR A 31 2.43 -3.61 -8.19
C TYR A 31 2.64 -2.10 -8.26
N LEU A 32 3.69 -1.65 -8.95
CA LEU A 32 4.03 -0.25 -9.09
C LEU A 32 3.72 0.24 -10.50
N VAL A 33 3.18 1.45 -10.60
CA VAL A 33 3.05 2.20 -11.84
C VAL A 33 4.00 3.40 -11.79
N LYS A 34 4.83 3.52 -12.81
CA LYS A 34 5.72 4.66 -13.01
C LYS A 34 5.22 5.49 -14.19
N THR A 35 5.06 6.79 -13.97
CA THR A 35 4.69 7.77 -14.98
C THR A 35 5.84 8.74 -15.18
N MET A 36 6.31 8.87 -16.42
CA MET A 36 7.37 9.83 -16.77
C MET A 36 6.77 11.17 -17.15
N THR A 37 7.38 12.26 -16.70
CA THR A 37 6.95 13.63 -16.99
C THR A 37 6.96 13.87 -18.49
N GLY A 38 5.84 14.38 -19.03
CA GLY A 38 5.74 14.72 -20.44
C GLY A 38 5.54 13.52 -21.37
N SER A 39 5.35 12.31 -20.83
CA SER A 39 5.00 11.12 -21.60
C SER A 39 3.64 10.58 -21.17
N VAL A 40 2.87 10.07 -22.15
CA VAL A 40 1.69 9.23 -21.87
C VAL A 40 2.09 7.81 -21.51
N GLU A 41 3.37 7.46 -21.66
CA GLU A 41 3.89 6.15 -21.36
C GLU A 41 3.94 5.93 -19.85
N ARG A 42 3.28 4.85 -19.44
CA ARG A 42 3.33 4.33 -18.08
C ARG A 42 3.95 2.95 -18.12
N THR A 43 4.67 2.56 -17.08
CA THR A 43 5.24 1.21 -16.98
C THR A 43 4.79 0.55 -15.69
N ARG A 44 4.52 -0.75 -15.78
CA ARG A 44 4.16 -1.58 -14.63
C ARG A 44 5.36 -2.39 -14.18
N TRP A 45 5.55 -2.42 -12.87
CA TRP A 45 6.61 -3.13 -12.18
C TRP A 45 6.01 -3.88 -11.00
N TRP A 46 6.76 -4.79 -10.41
CA TRP A 46 6.43 -5.33 -9.10
C TRP A 46 7.61 -5.26 -8.15
N GLN A 47 7.32 -5.14 -6.86
CA GLN A 47 8.29 -5.17 -5.78
C GLN A 47 7.61 -5.67 -4.51
N ASN A 48 8.33 -6.36 -3.64
CA ASN A 48 7.82 -6.64 -2.30
C ASN A 48 8.00 -5.39 -1.42
N GLY A 49 7.24 -5.31 -0.35
CA GLY A 49 7.40 -4.24 0.63
C GLY A 49 6.36 -4.32 1.73
N ALA A 50 6.34 -3.32 2.61
CA ALA A 50 5.37 -3.21 3.68
C ALA A 50 4.97 -1.75 3.92
N LEU A 51 3.68 -1.54 4.18
CA LEU A 51 3.24 -0.34 4.88
C LEU A 51 3.45 -0.57 6.38
N VAL A 52 4.26 0.28 6.99
CA VAL A 52 4.60 0.23 8.41
C VAL A 52 3.92 1.40 9.10
N PHE A 53 3.08 1.09 10.07
CA PHE A 53 2.36 2.05 10.89
C PHE A 53 2.95 2.05 12.31
N GLU A 54 3.20 3.24 12.86
CA GLU A 54 3.80 3.46 14.18
C GLU A 54 2.79 4.12 15.15
N GLY A 55 2.81 3.75 16.43
CA GLY A 55 1.77 4.14 17.38
C GLY A 55 0.38 3.69 16.92
N ALA A 56 0.33 2.48 16.37
CA ALA A 56 -0.76 1.94 15.59
C ALA A 56 -1.68 1.04 16.42
N ARG A 57 -2.96 1.06 16.06
CA ARG A 57 -3.99 0.18 16.59
C ARG A 57 -4.78 -0.41 15.42
N LEU A 58 -4.93 -1.73 15.45
CA LEU A 58 -5.83 -2.44 14.56
C LEU A 58 -7.27 -2.26 15.06
N ASP A 59 -8.19 -2.00 14.15
CA ASP A 59 -9.61 -2.11 14.44
C ASP A 59 -9.99 -3.59 14.57
N GLU A 60 -10.53 -3.98 15.71
CA GLU A 60 -10.90 -5.36 16.03
C GLU A 60 -12.39 -5.65 15.77
N ASP A 61 -13.15 -4.64 15.33
CA ASP A 61 -14.59 -4.79 15.08
C ASP A 61 -14.88 -5.67 13.86
N ASP A 62 -13.95 -5.73 12.89
CA ASP A 62 -14.01 -6.63 11.73
C ASP A 62 -13.02 -7.80 11.88
N PRO A 63 -13.42 -9.04 11.53
CA PRO A 63 -12.51 -10.18 11.60
C PRO A 63 -11.37 -10.03 10.60
N MET A 64 -10.14 -10.35 11.05
CA MET A 64 -8.97 -10.38 10.17
C MET A 64 -9.22 -11.32 8.97
N PRO A 65 -9.06 -10.86 7.72
CA PRO A 65 -9.19 -11.71 6.54
C PRO A 65 -8.20 -12.87 6.56
N LYS A 66 -8.52 -13.94 5.82
CA LYS A 66 -7.55 -15.01 5.58
C LYS A 66 -6.48 -14.49 4.64
N LEU A 67 -5.24 -14.45 5.13
CA LEU A 67 -4.06 -14.08 4.35
C LEU A 67 -3.25 -15.34 4.02
N PRO A 68 -2.53 -15.38 2.89
CA PRO A 68 -2.35 -14.30 1.92
C PRO A 68 -3.52 -14.12 0.94
N ALA A 69 -3.87 -12.88 0.59
CA ALA A 69 -5.01 -12.57 -0.29
C ALA A 69 -4.78 -11.32 -1.16
N GLU A 70 -5.52 -11.22 -2.26
CA GLU A 70 -5.49 -10.06 -3.15
C GLU A 70 -6.18 -8.87 -2.48
N CYS A 71 -5.54 -7.70 -2.57
CA CYS A 71 -6.12 -6.43 -2.18
C CYS A 71 -7.06 -5.95 -3.29
N ALA A 72 -8.32 -5.74 -2.96
CA ALA A 72 -9.33 -5.22 -3.88
C ALA A 72 -9.26 -3.68 -4.03
N GLY A 73 -8.38 -3.02 -3.26
CA GLY A 73 -8.30 -1.57 -3.17
C GLY A 73 -8.46 -1.09 -1.72
N GLY A 74 -8.67 0.21 -1.54
CA GLY A 74 -8.80 0.81 -0.22
C GLY A 74 -8.19 2.19 -0.12
N ASP A 75 -8.21 2.71 1.10
CA ASP A 75 -7.71 4.03 1.41
C ASP A 75 -6.46 3.93 2.30
N VAL A 76 -5.46 4.75 2.01
CA VAL A 76 -4.32 5.01 2.89
C VAL A 76 -4.24 6.50 3.12
N GLY A 77 -4.31 6.92 4.38
CA GLY A 77 -4.33 8.32 4.75
C GLY A 77 -3.13 8.75 5.57
N GLU A 78 -2.69 9.99 5.36
CA GLU A 78 -1.70 10.67 6.17
C GLU A 78 -2.05 12.16 6.29
N ASN A 79 -2.15 12.65 7.52
CA ASN A 79 -2.55 14.00 7.88
C ASN A 79 -3.84 14.45 7.16
N VAL A 80 -3.72 15.28 6.13
CA VAL A 80 -4.85 15.84 5.36
C VAL A 80 -5.09 15.12 4.03
N TYR A 81 -4.24 14.15 3.68
CA TYR A 81 -4.31 13.41 2.42
C TYR A 81 -4.91 12.02 2.63
N THR A 82 -5.73 11.62 1.66
CA THR A 82 -6.22 10.25 1.52
C THR A 82 -5.92 9.79 0.10
N TYR A 83 -5.11 8.75 -0.01
CA TYR A 83 -4.78 8.08 -1.25
C TYR A 83 -5.76 6.93 -1.46
N ARG A 84 -6.55 7.02 -2.53
CA ARG A 84 -7.56 6.00 -2.89
C ARG A 84 -7.00 5.05 -3.93
N ASP A 85 -7.06 3.76 -3.63
CA ASP A 85 -6.61 2.65 -4.47
C ASP A 85 -5.12 2.72 -4.89
N MET A 86 -4.34 3.58 -4.23
CA MET A 86 -2.92 3.75 -4.51
C MET A 86 -2.14 4.20 -3.27
N ILE A 87 -0.83 3.97 -3.30
CA ILE A 87 0.12 4.47 -2.29
C ILE A 87 1.22 5.24 -3.04
N PRO A 88 1.54 6.50 -2.71
CA PRO A 88 2.64 7.20 -3.33
C PRO A 88 3.99 6.57 -2.95
N VAL A 89 4.95 6.59 -3.87
CA VAL A 89 6.31 6.10 -3.63
C VAL A 89 7.30 7.25 -3.82
N PRO A 90 8.06 7.65 -2.78
CA PRO A 90 8.00 7.14 -1.39
C PRO A 90 6.76 7.65 -0.63
N LEU A 91 6.38 6.92 0.42
CA LEU A 91 5.46 7.40 1.46
C LEU A 91 6.21 7.37 2.80
N VAL A 92 6.32 8.53 3.43
CA VAL A 92 6.81 8.67 4.81
C VAL A 92 6.09 9.86 5.41
N SER A 93 5.43 9.64 6.55
CA SER A 93 4.72 10.69 7.27
C SER A 93 4.72 10.44 8.78
N GLN A 94 4.71 11.53 9.53
CA GLN A 94 4.56 11.58 10.97
C GLN A 94 3.28 12.37 11.28
N GLY A 95 2.53 11.94 12.29
CA GLY A 95 1.20 12.48 12.60
C GLY A 95 0.09 11.48 12.26
N SER A 96 -1.15 11.97 12.14
CA SER A 96 -2.30 11.08 11.92
C SER A 96 -2.12 10.25 10.65
N ALA A 97 -2.17 8.93 10.77
CA ALA A 97 -2.10 8.00 9.65
C ALA A 97 -3.16 6.93 9.82
N HIS A 98 -3.68 6.40 8.71
CA HIS A 98 -4.65 5.31 8.75
C HIS A 98 -4.64 4.51 7.46
N CYS A 99 -5.25 3.32 7.49
CA CYS A 99 -5.67 2.64 6.28
C CYS A 99 -7.02 1.92 6.46
N ALA A 100 -7.67 1.67 5.34
CA ALA A 100 -8.83 0.81 5.21
C ALA A 100 -8.68 -0.01 3.93
N LEU A 101 -8.03 -1.17 4.03
CA LEU A 101 -7.68 -2.03 2.89
C LEU A 101 -8.69 -3.17 2.74
N LYS A 102 -9.28 -3.30 1.55
CA LYS A 102 -10.31 -4.30 1.25
C LYS A 102 -9.65 -5.59 0.78
N VAL A 103 -9.93 -6.71 1.46
CA VAL A 103 -9.32 -8.02 1.21
C VAL A 103 -10.34 -9.12 1.45
N ASP A 104 -10.58 -9.99 0.45
CA ASP A 104 -11.47 -11.17 0.57
C ASP A 104 -12.85 -10.88 1.23
N GLY A 105 -13.45 -9.73 0.90
CA GLY A 105 -14.73 -9.30 1.47
C GLY A 105 -14.68 -8.72 2.90
N ALA A 106 -13.51 -8.65 3.53
CA ALA A 106 -13.25 -7.96 4.79
C ALA A 106 -12.44 -6.67 4.58
N VAL A 107 -12.28 -5.88 5.65
CA VAL A 107 -11.49 -4.64 5.63
C VAL A 107 -10.47 -4.67 6.76
N ILE A 108 -9.19 -4.49 6.43
CA ILE A 108 -8.12 -4.24 7.40
C ILE A 108 -8.14 -2.74 7.69
N ARG A 109 -8.52 -2.34 8.92
CA ARG A 109 -8.45 -0.95 9.35
C ARG A 109 -7.37 -0.75 10.42
N ILE A 110 -6.55 0.27 10.22
CA ILE A 110 -5.48 0.66 11.13
C ILE A 110 -5.57 2.17 11.34
N ASP A 111 -5.51 2.61 12.59
CA ASP A 111 -5.26 3.99 12.98
C ASP A 111 -3.86 4.08 13.59
N ALA A 112 -3.11 5.14 13.28
CA ALA A 112 -1.71 5.29 13.68
C ALA A 112 -1.25 6.75 13.81
N THR A 113 -0.04 6.92 14.35
CA THR A 113 0.64 8.22 14.52
C THR A 113 1.87 8.40 13.61
N GLY A 114 2.08 7.46 12.70
CA GLY A 114 3.07 7.53 11.64
C GLY A 114 2.84 6.44 10.61
N VAL A 115 3.28 6.68 9.38
CA VAL A 115 3.27 5.68 8.31
C VAL A 115 4.51 5.83 7.44
N ARG A 116 5.11 4.70 7.06
CA ARG A 116 6.15 4.66 6.04
C ARG A 116 5.99 3.43 5.15
N LEU A 117 6.40 3.58 3.90
CA LEU A 117 6.49 2.49 2.95
C LEU A 117 7.94 1.98 2.88
N ASP A 118 8.13 0.73 3.29
CA ASP A 118 9.39 0.00 3.13
C ASP A 118 9.32 -0.85 1.87
N LEU A 119 10.21 -0.62 0.91
CA LEU A 119 10.29 -1.43 -0.30
C LEU A 119 11.50 -2.35 -0.25
N ASP A 120 11.29 -3.62 -0.57
CA ASP A 120 12.32 -4.65 -0.47
C ASP A 120 13.04 -4.84 -1.81
N GLY A 121 14.37 -4.84 -1.79
CA GLY A 121 15.20 -5.09 -2.96
C GLY A 121 15.00 -4.08 -4.10
N VAL A 122 14.90 -4.57 -5.33
CA VAL A 122 14.82 -3.75 -6.55
C VAL A 122 13.54 -4.10 -7.32
N PRO A 123 12.77 -3.11 -7.80
CA PRO A 123 11.56 -3.37 -8.57
C PRO A 123 11.88 -4.10 -9.88
N LYS A 124 11.04 -5.06 -10.25
CA LYS A 124 11.17 -5.85 -11.49
C LYS A 124 10.15 -5.41 -12.52
N TYR A 125 10.61 -5.16 -13.74
CA TYR A 125 9.78 -4.73 -14.86
C TYR A 125 8.77 -5.81 -15.24
N ILE A 126 7.55 -5.40 -15.59
CA ILE A 126 6.52 -6.27 -16.16
C ILE A 126 6.23 -5.86 -17.60
N GLU A 127 5.73 -4.65 -17.81
CA GLU A 127 5.24 -4.21 -19.13
C GLU A 127 5.16 -2.68 -19.28
N HIS A 128 5.02 -2.22 -20.52
CA HIS A 128 4.54 -0.87 -20.82
C HIS A 128 3.02 -0.88 -20.84
N LEU A 129 2.40 0.02 -20.09
CA LEU A 129 0.97 0.24 -20.07
C LEU A 129 0.59 1.15 -21.23
N ARG A 130 -0.32 0.68 -22.07
CA ARG A 130 -0.85 1.50 -23.17
C ARG A 130 -1.82 2.56 -22.62
N PRO A 131 -1.91 3.73 -23.27
CA PRO A 131 -3.03 4.64 -23.05
C PRO A 131 -4.35 3.91 -23.32
N ALA A 132 -5.36 4.17 -22.48
CA ALA A 132 -6.72 3.69 -22.69
C ALA A 132 -7.41 4.51 -23.80
#